data_AF-A0AAV0N690-F1
#
_entry.id   AF-A0AAV0N690-F1
#
_cell.length_a   1.000
_cell.length_b   1.000
_cell.length_c   1.000
_cell.angle_alpha   90.00
_cell.angle_beta   90.00
_cell.angle_gamma   90.00
#
_symmetry.space_group_name_H-M   'P 1'
#
loop_
_entity.id
_entity.type
_entity.pdbx_description
1 polymer ?
#
loop_
_entity_poly.entity_id
_entity_poly.type
_entity_poly.pdbx_seq_one_letter_code
_entity_poly.pdbx_strand_id
1 'polypeptide(L)'
;MQQGLDPTEWLTEEAPEPRDIHWSSFSSSFMKRWISRIVVVVACVALTILFLIPVVLVQGLANLEQLETWFPFLKGILDLTIVSQIVTGYLPSLILQLFLYLVPPVMLMLSSMEGYLSSSSTEKSACTKVLWFTIWNIFFANVLSGSAFYQVNIFLEPKNIPKILAEAVPGQATFFISYVVTSGWTKLSSEISQLTSLLWSYVTGVFSSNDDEEIEVPKLPYHSEIPRILFFGLLGTTYFFLAPLILPFLLIYFCIGYITFRNQKLPLASTLTVPLPILTLLFNEYCRRRFVPLFQYYPTEVRNHSPSILYFHIAHFYRES
;
A
#
# COMPACT_ATOMS: atom_id res chain seq x y z
N MET A 1 27.34 -5.95 13.32
CA MET A 1 28.58 -6.75 13.43
C MET A 1 28.24 -7.96 14.28
N GLN A 2 28.64 -9.16 13.88
CA GLN A 2 28.38 -10.36 14.68
C GLN A 2 29.30 -10.35 15.91
N GLN A 3 28.72 -10.30 17.11
CA GLN A 3 29.45 -10.19 18.38
C GLN A 3 29.78 -11.58 18.98
N GLY A 4 29.00 -12.62 18.64
CA GLY A 4 29.12 -13.97 19.21
C GLY A 4 29.27 -15.10 18.18
N LEU A 5 29.64 -16.29 18.68
CA LEU A 5 29.72 -17.54 17.91
C LEU A 5 28.32 -18.02 17.45
N ASP A 6 27.32 -17.89 18.32
CA ASP A 6 25.92 -18.15 17.98
C ASP A 6 25.29 -16.89 17.35
N PRO A 7 24.76 -16.97 16.11
CA PRO A 7 24.15 -15.82 15.43
C PRO A 7 22.82 -15.36 16.06
N THR A 8 22.24 -16.14 16.98
CA THR A 8 20.99 -15.79 17.66
C THR A 8 21.18 -15.02 18.96
N GLU A 9 22.39 -15.02 19.50
CA GLU A 9 22.74 -14.29 20.71
C GLU A 9 23.47 -12.97 20.38
N TRP A 10 23.31 -11.96 21.23
CA TRP A 10 23.99 -10.67 21.10
C TRP A 10 23.75 -9.98 19.74
N LEU A 11 22.53 -10.10 19.22
CA LEU A 11 22.12 -9.40 18.01
C LEU A 11 22.03 -7.89 18.29
N THR A 12 22.95 -7.13 17.70
CA THR A 12 22.98 -5.67 17.79
C THR A 12 22.22 -5.07 16.62
N GLU A 13 21.18 -4.28 16.90
CA GLU A 13 20.49 -3.42 15.95
C GLU A 13 20.70 -1.96 16.36
N GLU A 14 20.61 -1.04 15.40
CA GLU A 14 20.67 0.40 15.72
C GLU A 14 19.43 0.79 16.52
N ALA A 15 19.63 1.50 17.63
CA ALA A 15 18.54 1.94 18.48
C ALA A 15 17.73 3.02 17.74
N PRO A 16 16.40 2.84 17.58
CA PRO A 16 15.54 3.85 16.97
C PRO A 16 15.39 5.06 17.91
N GLU A 17 14.92 6.18 17.36
CA GLU A 17 14.68 7.38 18.16
C GLU A 17 13.70 7.12 19.31
N PRO A 18 13.86 7.74 20.50
CA PRO A 18 13.04 7.47 21.68
C PRO A 18 11.52 7.58 21.44
N ARG A 19 11.11 8.43 20.50
CA ARG A 19 9.71 8.65 20.12
C ARG A 19 9.14 7.56 19.18
N ASP A 20 10.01 6.83 18.50
CA ASP A 20 9.64 5.75 17.57
C ASP A 20 9.65 4.36 18.25
N ILE A 21 10.17 4.26 19.48
CA ILE A 21 10.25 3.00 20.24
C ILE A 21 8.84 2.50 20.60
N HIS A 22 8.56 1.25 20.21
CA HIS A 22 7.35 0.55 20.62
C HIS A 22 7.59 -0.22 21.92
N TRP A 23 7.37 0.45 23.05
CA TRP A 23 7.75 -0.06 24.39
C TRP A 23 7.12 -1.40 24.78
N SER A 24 5.87 -1.67 24.37
CA SER A 24 5.18 -2.93 24.68
C SER A 24 5.84 -4.16 24.02
N SER A 25 6.53 -3.98 22.89
CA SER A 25 7.25 -5.05 22.19
C SER A 25 8.59 -5.38 22.83
N PHE A 26 9.16 -4.47 23.62
CA PHE A 26 10.53 -4.55 24.12
C PHE A 26 10.78 -5.77 25.04
N SER A 27 9.79 -6.13 25.86
CA SER A 27 9.87 -7.25 26.83
C SER A 27 9.61 -8.64 26.23
N SER A 28 9.27 -8.74 24.94
CA SER A 28 8.95 -10.02 24.32
C SER A 28 10.19 -10.87 24.02
N SER A 29 10.18 -12.13 24.46
CA SER A 29 11.23 -13.11 24.16
C SER A 29 11.36 -13.38 22.66
N PHE A 30 12.59 -13.66 22.20
CA PHE A 30 12.92 -13.95 20.81
C PHE A 30 12.03 -15.05 20.20
N MET A 31 11.81 -16.15 20.93
CA MET A 31 10.97 -17.26 20.46
C MET A 31 9.50 -16.86 20.31
N LYS A 32 8.97 -16.05 21.23
CA LYS A 32 7.60 -15.53 21.14
C LYS A 32 7.44 -14.62 19.92
N ARG A 33 8.43 -13.77 19.63
CA ARG A 33 8.44 -12.90 18.43
C ARG A 33 8.48 -13.73 17.15
N TRP A 34 9.31 -14.77 17.10
CA TRP A 34 9.41 -15.67 15.96
C TRP A 34 8.09 -16.38 15.66
N ILE A 35 7.44 -16.96 16.68
CA ILE A 35 6.12 -17.60 16.55
C ILE A 35 5.07 -16.57 16.10
N SER A 36 5.02 -15.39 16.71
CA SER A 36 4.08 -14.34 16.33
C SER A 36 4.22 -13.95 14.86
N ARG A 37 5.45 -13.82 14.36
CA ARG A 37 5.73 -13.54 12.95
C ARG A 37 5.20 -14.63 12.02
N ILE A 38 5.36 -15.91 12.38
CA ILE A 38 4.81 -17.02 11.59
C ILE A 38 3.28 -16.96 11.58
N VAL A 39 2.66 -16.75 12.74
CA VAL A 39 1.20 -16.65 12.86
C VAL A 39 0.66 -15.50 12.01
N VAL A 40 1.32 -14.33 12.03
CA VAL A 40 0.91 -13.18 11.23
C VAL A 40 1.07 -13.47 9.73
N VAL A 41 2.17 -14.09 9.29
CA VAL A 41 2.35 -14.47 7.88
C VAL A 41 1.24 -15.44 7.44
N VAL A 42 0.94 -16.47 8.23
CA VAL A 42 -0.14 -17.42 7.93
C VAL A 42 -1.50 -16.72 7.89
N ALA A 43 -1.78 -15.83 8.85
CA ALA A 43 -3.01 -15.04 8.87
C ALA A 43 -3.13 -14.13 7.64
N CYS A 44 -2.05 -13.49 7.21
CA CYS A 44 -2.03 -12.66 6.01
C CYS A 44 -2.28 -13.47 4.74
N VAL A 45 -1.66 -14.66 4.61
CA VAL A 45 -1.92 -15.56 3.47
C VAL A 45 -3.37 -16.02 3.46
N ALA A 46 -3.91 -16.42 4.62
CA ALA A 46 -5.31 -16.82 4.74
C ALA A 46 -6.27 -15.68 4.38
N LEU A 47 -6.00 -14.45 4.85
CA LEU A 47 -6.78 -13.27 4.47
C LEU A 47 -6.70 -12.99 2.97
N THR A 48 -5.53 -13.12 2.35
CA THR A 48 -5.40 -12.94 0.90
C THR A 48 -6.24 -13.95 0.12
N ILE A 49 -6.20 -15.23 0.49
CA ILE A 49 -7.02 -16.27 -0.17
C ILE A 49 -8.51 -16.01 0.05
N LEU A 50 -8.92 -15.65 1.27
CA LEU A 50 -10.31 -15.35 1.60
C LEU A 50 -10.85 -14.17 0.78
N PHE A 51 -10.03 -13.13 0.58
CA PHE A 51 -10.41 -11.95 -0.20
C PHE A 51 -10.40 -12.16 -1.73
N LEU A 52 -9.82 -13.25 -2.24
CA LEU A 52 -9.97 -13.60 -3.65
C LEU A 52 -11.43 -13.92 -4.00
N ILE A 53 -12.19 -14.50 -3.06
CA ILE A 53 -13.58 -14.92 -3.30
C ILE A 53 -14.47 -13.72 -3.61
N PRO A 54 -14.55 -12.64 -2.78
CA PRO A 54 -15.29 -11.44 -3.13
C PRO A 54 -14.85 -10.81 -4.45
N VAL A 55 -13.54 -10.78 -4.75
CA VAL A 55 -13.04 -10.13 -5.96
C VAL A 55 -13.48 -10.88 -7.22
N VAL A 56 -13.33 -12.21 -7.24
CA VAL A 56 -13.80 -13.06 -8.35
C VAL A 56 -15.31 -12.98 -8.49
N LEU A 57 -16.04 -12.94 -7.37
CA LEU A 57 -17.48 -12.76 -7.36
C LEU A 57 -17.88 -11.42 -8.01
N VAL A 58 -17.25 -10.30 -7.64
CA VAL A 58 -17.50 -8.99 -8.27
C VAL A 58 -17.21 -9.02 -9.77
N GLN A 59 -16.13 -9.70 -10.18
CA GLN A 59 -15.78 -9.85 -11.59
C GLN A 59 -16.71 -10.77 -12.37
N GLY A 60 -17.31 -11.76 -11.70
CA GLY A 60 -18.40 -12.56 -12.26
C GLY A 60 -19.70 -11.78 -12.37
N LEU A 61 -20.05 -11.00 -11.34
CA LEU A 61 -21.23 -10.14 -11.31
C LEU A 61 -21.21 -9.03 -12.37
N ALA A 62 -20.02 -8.51 -12.71
CA ALA A 62 -19.85 -7.58 -13.80
C ALA A 62 -20.23 -8.17 -15.18
N ASN A 63 -20.27 -9.50 -15.30
CA ASN A 63 -20.71 -10.21 -16.50
C ASN A 63 -22.17 -10.67 -16.33
N LEU A 64 -23.10 -9.95 -16.98
CA LEU A 64 -24.56 -10.18 -16.88
C LEU A 64 -24.98 -11.63 -17.17
N GLU A 65 -24.32 -12.29 -18.12
CA GLU A 65 -24.65 -13.65 -18.57
C GLU A 65 -24.36 -14.72 -17.49
N GLN A 66 -23.35 -14.48 -16.66
CA GLN A 66 -22.98 -15.37 -15.54
C GLN A 66 -23.79 -15.09 -14.28
N LEU A 67 -24.19 -13.84 -14.08
CA LEU A 67 -25.05 -13.47 -12.97
C LEU A 67 -26.39 -14.21 -13.02
N GLU A 68 -26.97 -14.27 -14.23
CA GLU A 68 -28.26 -14.94 -14.47
C GLU A 68 -28.18 -16.46 -14.25
N THR A 69 -27.00 -17.07 -14.42
CA THR A 69 -26.75 -18.49 -14.17
C THR A 69 -26.45 -18.81 -12.70
N TRP A 70 -25.66 -17.96 -12.02
CA TRP A 70 -25.28 -18.19 -10.61
C TRP A 70 -26.40 -17.88 -9.62
N PHE A 71 -27.25 -16.89 -9.93
CA PHE A 71 -28.35 -16.49 -9.05
C PHE A 71 -29.69 -16.47 -9.79
N PRO A 72 -30.30 -17.64 -10.05
CA PRO A 72 -31.58 -17.74 -10.76
C PRO A 72 -32.74 -17.05 -10.03
N PHE A 73 -32.62 -16.80 -8.71
CA PHE A 73 -33.61 -16.06 -7.93
C PHE A 73 -33.69 -14.57 -8.29
N LEU A 74 -32.64 -13.99 -8.88
CA LEU A 74 -32.65 -12.58 -9.29
C LEU A 74 -33.44 -12.36 -10.59
N LYS A 75 -33.72 -13.38 -11.41
CA LYS A 75 -34.48 -13.24 -12.67
C LYS A 75 -35.81 -12.48 -12.48
N GLY A 76 -36.50 -12.69 -11.36
CA GLY A 76 -37.77 -12.02 -11.05
C GLY A 76 -37.65 -10.55 -10.57
N ILE A 77 -36.50 -10.15 -10.02
CA ILE A 77 -36.21 -8.75 -9.62
C ILE A 77 -35.52 -7.98 -10.77
N LEU A 78 -34.84 -8.70 -11.68
CA LEU A 78 -34.02 -8.16 -12.75
C LEU A 78 -34.82 -7.69 -13.99
N ASP A 79 -36.13 -7.93 -14.04
CA ASP A 79 -37.01 -7.49 -15.14
C ASP A 79 -37.15 -5.96 -15.22
N LEU A 80 -36.92 -5.25 -14.11
CA LEU A 80 -36.84 -3.79 -14.10
C LEU A 80 -35.45 -3.34 -14.54
N THR A 81 -35.34 -2.80 -15.76
CA THR A 81 -34.09 -2.37 -16.42
C THR A 81 -33.26 -1.38 -15.58
N ILE A 82 -33.90 -0.62 -14.68
CA ILE A 82 -33.25 0.36 -13.80
C ILE A 82 -32.67 -0.32 -12.54
N VAL A 83 -33.41 -1.28 -11.95
CA VAL A 83 -32.96 -1.99 -10.74
C VAL A 83 -31.81 -2.94 -11.08
N SER A 84 -31.86 -3.57 -12.25
CA SER A 84 -30.78 -4.42 -12.73
C SER A 84 -29.49 -3.63 -12.94
N GLN A 85 -29.52 -2.44 -13.54
CA GLN A 85 -28.32 -1.61 -13.75
C GLN A 85 -27.68 -1.14 -12.43
N ILE A 86 -28.47 -0.82 -11.41
CA ILE A 86 -27.95 -0.39 -10.10
C ILE A 86 -27.38 -1.57 -9.31
N VAL A 87 -28.09 -2.70 -9.28
CA VAL A 87 -27.67 -3.90 -8.52
C VAL A 87 -26.47 -4.57 -9.17
N THR A 88 -26.35 -4.57 -10.49
CA THR A 88 -25.23 -5.20 -11.20
C THR A 88 -24.00 -4.30 -11.34
N GLY A 89 -24.18 -2.97 -11.45
CA GLY A 89 -23.05 -2.04 -11.61
C GLY A 89 -22.52 -1.46 -10.28
N TYR A 90 -23.41 -1.05 -9.38
CA TYR A 90 -23.03 -0.25 -8.22
C TYR A 90 -22.83 -1.07 -6.94
N LEU A 91 -23.70 -2.05 -6.69
CA LEU A 91 -23.62 -2.90 -5.48
C LEU A 91 -22.28 -3.65 -5.35
N PRO A 92 -21.77 -4.34 -6.41
CA PRO A 92 -20.52 -5.09 -6.31
C PRO A 92 -19.33 -4.15 -6.06
N SER A 93 -19.34 -2.98 -6.73
CA SER A 93 -18.36 -1.92 -6.58
C SER A 93 -18.31 -1.37 -5.15
N LEU A 94 -19.47 -1.11 -4.54
CA LEU A 94 -19.57 -0.64 -3.15
C LEU A 94 -19.06 -1.66 -2.14
N ILE A 95 -19.49 -2.91 -2.28
CA ILE A 95 -19.08 -4.00 -1.38
C ILE A 95 -17.55 -4.19 -1.45
N LEU A 96 -17.00 -4.24 -2.66
CA LEU A 96 -15.56 -4.37 -2.87
C LEU A 96 -14.80 -3.15 -2.34
N GLN A 97 -15.33 -1.95 -2.52
CA GLN A 97 -14.69 -0.73 -2.01
C GLN A 97 -14.67 -0.67 -0.48
N LEU A 98 -15.73 -1.13 0.18
CA LEU A 98 -15.79 -1.28 1.64
C LEU A 98 -14.73 -2.29 2.12
N PHE A 99 -14.66 -3.46 1.47
CA PHE A 99 -13.68 -4.49 1.80
C PHE A 99 -12.23 -4.02 1.59
N LEU A 100 -11.94 -3.36 0.48
CA LEU A 100 -10.59 -2.83 0.20
C LEU A 100 -10.20 -1.69 1.15
N TYR A 101 -11.15 -0.90 1.64
CA TYR A 101 -10.90 0.13 2.64
C TYR A 101 -10.48 -0.46 4.01
N LEU A 102 -11.02 -1.63 4.36
CA LEU A 102 -10.69 -2.34 5.61
C LEU A 102 -9.28 -2.96 5.60
N VAL A 103 -8.69 -3.22 4.43
CA VAL A 103 -7.43 -3.97 4.33
C VAL A 103 -6.22 -3.27 4.98
N PRO A 104 -5.90 -1.99 4.68
CA PRO A 104 -4.76 -1.32 5.30
C PRO A 104 -4.76 -1.28 6.83
N PRO A 105 -5.89 -0.95 7.52
CA PRO A 105 -5.89 -0.96 8.98
C PRO A 105 -5.77 -2.38 9.56
N VAL A 106 -6.36 -3.40 8.93
CA VAL A 106 -6.19 -4.80 9.37
C VAL A 106 -4.73 -5.25 9.24
N MET A 107 -4.05 -4.91 8.14
CA MET A 107 -2.63 -5.24 7.95
C MET A 107 -1.71 -4.49 8.92
N LEU A 108 -2.08 -3.28 9.32
CA LEU A 108 -1.37 -2.53 10.36
C LEU A 108 -1.53 -3.21 11.73
N MET A 109 -2.76 -3.61 12.08
CA MET A 109 -3.05 -4.35 13.32
C MET A 109 -2.25 -5.66 13.37
N LEU A 110 -2.25 -6.43 12.28
CA LEU A 110 -1.48 -7.67 12.18
C LEU A 110 0.03 -7.43 12.28
N SER A 111 0.55 -6.35 11.68
CA SER A 111 1.97 -6.02 11.76
C SER A 111 2.39 -5.56 13.16
N SER A 112 1.51 -4.88 13.89
CA SER A 112 1.75 -4.49 15.28
C SER A 112 1.90 -5.72 16.18
N MET A 113 1.17 -6.81 15.90
CA MET A 113 1.28 -8.07 16.65
C MET A 113 2.62 -8.80 16.43
N GLU A 114 3.38 -8.49 15.37
CA GLU A 114 4.68 -9.12 15.09
C GLU A 114 5.76 -8.74 16.11
N GLY A 115 5.55 -7.69 16.90
CA GLY A 115 6.42 -7.32 18.01
C GLY A 115 7.72 -6.63 17.57
N TYR A 116 7.67 -5.76 16.55
CA TYR A 116 8.80 -4.91 16.17
C TYR A 116 9.13 -3.90 17.28
N LEU A 117 10.41 -3.54 17.37
CA LEU A 117 10.94 -2.60 18.37
C LEU A 117 10.66 -1.12 18.01
N SER A 118 10.41 -0.83 16.73
CA SER A 118 10.16 0.50 16.21
C SER A 118 8.81 0.57 15.50
N SER A 119 8.10 1.68 15.66
CA SER A 119 6.81 1.94 15.02
C SER A 119 6.99 2.13 13.52
N SER A 120 8.04 2.85 13.08
CA SER A 120 8.39 2.99 11.66
C SER A 120 8.68 1.65 10.98
N SER A 121 9.32 0.71 11.69
CA SER A 121 9.54 -0.65 11.20
C SER A 121 8.23 -1.44 11.07
N THR A 122 7.30 -1.25 12.00
CA THR A 122 5.95 -1.83 11.97
C THR A 122 5.16 -1.32 10.77
N GLU A 123 5.15 -0.01 10.54
CA GLU A 123 4.47 0.62 9.41
C GLU A 123 5.05 0.18 8.06
N LYS A 124 6.38 0.06 7.96
CA LYS A 124 7.05 -0.46 6.76
C LYS A 124 6.67 -1.93 6.47
N SER A 125 6.57 -2.74 7.52
CA SER A 125 6.13 -4.13 7.40
C SER A 125 4.66 -4.21 6.96
N ALA A 126 3.78 -3.37 7.54
CA ALA A 126 2.39 -3.25 7.11
C ALA A 126 2.27 -2.83 5.64
N CYS A 127 3.05 -1.84 5.21
CA CYS A 127 3.11 -1.40 3.82
C CYS A 127 3.48 -2.56 2.87
N THR A 128 4.46 -3.39 3.25
CA THR A 128 4.88 -4.54 2.44
C THR A 128 3.77 -5.60 2.34
N LYS A 129 3.06 -5.87 3.45
CA LYS A 129 1.92 -6.80 3.46
C LYS A 129 0.74 -6.30 2.64
N VAL A 130 0.40 -5.00 2.74
CA VAL A 130 -0.64 -4.37 1.92
C VAL A 130 -0.27 -4.43 0.44
N LEU A 131 0.99 -4.18 0.08
CA LEU A 131 1.47 -4.30 -1.30
C LEU A 131 1.31 -5.73 -1.82
N TRP A 132 1.76 -6.72 -1.04
CA TRP A 132 1.64 -8.13 -1.40
C TRP A 132 0.17 -8.54 -1.58
N PHE A 133 -0.69 -8.15 -0.64
CA PHE A 133 -2.13 -8.38 -0.72
C PHE A 133 -2.75 -7.74 -1.97
N THR A 134 -2.37 -6.50 -2.28
CA THR A 134 -2.87 -5.74 -3.43
C THR A 134 -2.45 -6.40 -4.75
N ILE A 135 -1.22 -6.90 -4.85
CA ILE A 135 -0.75 -7.64 -6.02
C ILE A 135 -1.58 -8.91 -6.22
N TRP A 136 -1.80 -9.71 -5.18
CA TRP A 136 -2.59 -10.93 -5.32
C TRP A 136 -4.06 -10.65 -5.63
N ASN A 137 -4.68 -9.69 -4.95
CA ASN A 137 -6.12 -9.41 -5.11
C ASN A 137 -6.44 -8.57 -6.35
N ILE A 138 -5.65 -7.54 -6.66
CA ILE A 138 -5.95 -6.65 -7.77
C ILE A 138 -5.27 -7.11 -9.06
N PHE A 139 -4.02 -7.58 -9.02
CA PHE A 139 -3.34 -8.01 -10.24
C PHE A 139 -3.72 -9.45 -10.60
N PHE A 140 -3.36 -10.42 -9.74
CA PHE A 140 -3.57 -11.83 -10.07
C PHE A 140 -5.05 -12.21 -10.13
N ALA A 141 -5.89 -11.77 -9.19
CA ALA A 141 -7.31 -12.14 -9.25
C ALA A 141 -8.00 -11.62 -10.53
N ASN A 142 -7.69 -10.41 -11.00
CA ASN A 142 -8.29 -9.87 -12.23
C ASN A 142 -7.76 -10.54 -13.51
N VAL A 143 -6.47 -10.86 -13.56
CA VAL A 143 -5.86 -11.59 -14.68
C VAL A 143 -6.37 -13.03 -14.75
N LEU A 144 -6.44 -13.71 -13.59
CA LEU A 144 -6.92 -15.08 -13.50
C LEU A 144 -8.44 -15.16 -13.70
N SER A 145 -9.22 -14.22 -13.17
CA SER A 145 -10.68 -14.21 -13.37
C SER A 145 -11.05 -13.93 -14.82
N GLY A 146 -10.40 -12.96 -15.48
CA GLY A 146 -10.65 -12.65 -16.89
C GLY A 146 -10.35 -13.81 -17.85
N SER A 147 -9.40 -14.68 -17.47
CA SER A 147 -9.05 -15.89 -18.24
C SER A 147 -9.86 -17.12 -17.82
N ALA A 148 -10.20 -17.24 -16.53
CA ALA A 148 -10.94 -18.37 -15.97
C ALA A 148 -12.36 -18.48 -16.54
N PHE A 149 -13.01 -17.36 -16.85
CA PHE A 149 -14.35 -17.37 -17.45
C PHE A 149 -14.43 -18.07 -18.81
N TYR A 150 -13.30 -18.18 -19.53
CA TYR A 150 -13.25 -18.83 -20.85
C TYR A 150 -12.69 -20.26 -20.81
N GLN A 151 -11.95 -20.66 -19.76
CA GLN A 151 -11.20 -21.93 -19.74
C GLN A 151 -11.12 -22.62 -18.36
N VAL A 152 -12.25 -22.76 -17.67
CA VAL A 152 -12.34 -23.41 -16.33
C VAL A 152 -11.75 -24.83 -16.30
N ASN A 153 -11.82 -25.56 -17.42
CA ASN A 153 -11.32 -26.94 -17.53
C ASN A 153 -9.79 -27.05 -17.77
N ILE A 154 -9.10 -25.96 -18.14
CA ILE A 154 -7.66 -25.97 -18.44
C ILE A 154 -6.83 -25.53 -17.23
N PHE A 155 -7.44 -24.86 -16.25
CA PHE A 155 -6.79 -24.43 -15.00
C PHE A 155 -6.28 -25.57 -14.12
N LEU A 156 -6.78 -26.80 -14.32
CA LEU A 156 -6.37 -27.99 -13.58
C LEU A 156 -5.05 -28.61 -14.09
N GLU A 157 -4.51 -28.15 -15.23
CA GLU A 157 -3.22 -28.59 -15.74
C GLU A 157 -2.11 -27.55 -15.44
N PRO A 158 -1.20 -27.81 -14.49
CA PRO A 158 -0.17 -26.84 -14.06
C PRO A 158 0.82 -26.46 -15.18
N LYS A 159 0.89 -27.26 -16.25
CA LYS A 159 1.76 -27.03 -17.41
C LYS A 159 1.30 -25.83 -18.27
N ASN A 160 0.02 -25.47 -18.21
CA ASN A 160 -0.56 -24.42 -19.06
C ASN A 160 -0.63 -23.05 -18.36
N ILE A 161 -0.35 -22.97 -17.06
CA ILE A 161 -0.41 -21.72 -16.27
C ILE A 161 0.42 -20.59 -16.90
N PRO A 162 1.69 -20.80 -17.31
CA PRO A 162 2.49 -19.72 -17.90
C PRO A 162 1.92 -19.22 -19.23
N LYS A 163 1.33 -20.11 -20.04
CA LYS A 163 0.74 -19.76 -21.34
C LYS A 163 -0.52 -18.90 -21.17
N ILE A 164 -1.40 -19.29 -20.23
CA ILE A 164 -2.60 -18.53 -19.90
C ILE A 164 -2.22 -17.14 -19.38
N LEU A 165 -1.20 -17.05 -18.50
CA LEU A 165 -0.74 -15.78 -17.97
C LEU A 165 -0.17 -14.87 -19.06
N ALA A 166 0.57 -15.43 -20.02
CA ALA A 166 1.14 -14.68 -21.14
C ALA A 166 0.08 -14.05 -22.06
N GLU A 167 -1.08 -14.68 -22.20
CA GLU A 167 -2.21 -14.17 -23.01
C GLU A 167 -3.13 -13.25 -22.19
N ALA A 168 -3.40 -13.61 -20.94
CA ALA A 168 -4.34 -12.90 -20.08
C ALA A 168 -3.79 -11.56 -19.56
N VAL A 169 -2.49 -11.46 -19.27
CA VAL A 169 -1.90 -10.22 -18.73
C VAL A 169 -2.02 -9.05 -19.73
N PRO A 170 -1.61 -9.20 -21.01
CA PRO A 170 -1.84 -8.17 -22.02
C PRO A 170 -3.34 -7.92 -22.29
N GLY A 171 -4.16 -8.97 -22.29
CA GLY A 171 -5.61 -8.86 -22.52
C GLY A 171 -6.33 -7.95 -21.51
N GLN A 172 -5.82 -7.88 -20.27
CA GLN A 172 -6.39 -7.04 -19.21
C GLN A 172 -5.79 -5.62 -19.14
N ALA A 173 -4.95 -5.21 -20.10
CA ALA A 173 -4.31 -3.88 -20.08
C ALA A 173 -5.34 -2.73 -20.01
N THR A 174 -6.44 -2.82 -20.74
CA THR A 174 -7.51 -1.80 -20.73
C THR A 174 -8.12 -1.63 -19.35
N PHE A 175 -8.36 -2.72 -18.62
CA PHE A 175 -8.85 -2.67 -17.23
C PHE A 175 -7.86 -1.93 -16.32
N PHE A 176 -6.57 -2.23 -16.41
CA PHE A 176 -5.57 -1.55 -15.57
C PHE A 176 -5.38 -0.08 -15.94
N ILE A 177 -5.53 0.30 -17.22
CA ILE A 177 -5.54 1.71 -17.64
C ILE A 177 -6.72 2.43 -16.98
N SER A 178 -7.94 1.88 -17.08
CA SER A 178 -9.13 2.43 -16.42
C SER A 178 -8.94 2.48 -14.90
N TYR A 179 -8.34 1.45 -14.29
CA TYR A 179 -8.05 1.43 -12.86
C TYR A 179 -7.09 2.56 -12.44
N VAL A 180 -6.01 2.82 -13.21
CA VAL A 180 -5.08 3.92 -12.94
C VAL A 180 -5.78 5.27 -13.03
N VAL A 181 -6.62 5.49 -14.05
CA VAL A 181 -7.36 6.75 -14.21
C VAL A 181 -8.40 6.90 -13.10
N THR A 182 -9.27 5.91 -12.91
CA THR A 182 -10.39 6.00 -11.96
C THR A 182 -9.93 5.97 -10.51
N SER A 183 -9.04 5.06 -10.11
CA SER A 183 -8.62 4.92 -8.70
C SER A 183 -7.39 5.76 -8.35
N GLY A 184 -6.51 6.01 -9.31
CA GLY A 184 -5.29 6.80 -9.13
C GLY A 184 -5.58 8.30 -9.21
N TRP A 185 -6.13 8.78 -10.33
CA TRP A 185 -6.33 10.23 -10.53
C TRP A 185 -7.42 10.77 -9.61
N THR A 186 -8.54 10.06 -9.42
CA THR A 186 -9.62 10.51 -8.53
C THR A 186 -9.15 10.62 -7.07
N LYS A 187 -8.34 9.66 -6.60
CA LYS A 187 -7.74 9.67 -5.26
C LYS A 187 -6.82 10.87 -5.08
N LEU A 188 -5.89 11.10 -6.01
CA LEU A 188 -5.00 12.26 -5.98
C LEU A 188 -5.77 13.57 -6.07
N SER A 189 -6.80 13.65 -6.91
CA SER A 189 -7.68 14.82 -7.01
C SER A 189 -8.40 15.10 -5.68
N SER A 190 -8.89 14.06 -5.01
CA SER A 190 -9.53 14.18 -3.70
C SER A 190 -8.55 14.64 -2.61
N GLU A 191 -7.29 14.22 -2.68
CA GLU A 191 -6.24 14.65 -1.75
C GLU A 191 -5.78 16.09 -2.00
N ILE A 192 -5.69 16.51 -3.27
CA ILE A 192 -5.41 17.91 -3.64
C ILE A 192 -6.50 18.84 -3.10
N SER A 193 -7.77 18.44 -3.21
CA SER A 193 -8.87 19.20 -2.64
C SER A 193 -8.90 19.18 -1.11
N GLN A 194 -8.02 18.42 -0.45
CA GLN A 194 -8.01 18.20 1.00
C GLN A 194 -9.42 17.90 1.55
N LEU A 195 -10.25 17.25 0.73
CA LEU A 195 -11.70 17.23 0.94
C LEU A 195 -12.06 16.53 2.25
N THR A 196 -11.32 15.47 2.59
CA THR A 196 -11.48 14.71 3.83
C THR A 196 -11.13 15.54 5.07
N SER A 197 -10.03 16.31 5.03
CA SER A 197 -9.64 17.19 6.14
C SER A 197 -10.61 18.35 6.31
N LEU A 198 -11.05 18.97 5.20
CA LEU A 198 -12.00 20.08 5.22
C LEU A 198 -13.39 19.65 5.66
N LEU A 199 -13.87 18.49 5.20
CA LEU A 199 -15.14 17.93 5.66
C LEU A 199 -15.07 17.55 7.14
N TRP A 200 -13.98 16.94 7.59
CA TRP A 200 -13.80 16.62 9.00
C TRP A 200 -13.77 17.88 9.85
N SER A 201 -12.97 18.90 9.49
CA SER A 201 -12.92 20.17 10.22
C SER A 201 -14.25 20.94 10.18
N TYR A 202 -15.02 20.83 9.10
CA TYR A 202 -16.35 21.45 9.01
C TYR A 202 -17.35 20.72 9.91
N VAL A 203 -17.33 19.38 9.91
CA VAL A 203 -18.20 18.57 10.77
C VAL A 203 -17.82 18.73 12.24
N THR A 204 -16.54 18.67 12.59
CA THR A 204 -16.09 18.90 13.97
C THR A 204 -16.26 20.36 14.39
N GLY A 205 -16.06 21.34 13.51
CA GLY A 205 -16.35 22.75 13.81
C GLY A 205 -17.85 23.03 14.02
N VAL A 206 -18.73 22.23 13.41
CA VAL A 206 -20.18 22.30 13.65
C VAL A 206 -20.59 21.59 14.95
N PHE A 207 -19.85 20.58 15.41
CA PHE A 207 -20.19 19.77 16.60
C PHE A 207 -19.39 20.10 17.87
N SER A 208 -18.18 20.64 17.74
CA SER A 208 -17.26 20.96 18.84
C SER A 208 -16.96 22.46 18.84
N SER A 209 -17.59 23.16 19.78
CA SER A 209 -17.33 24.56 20.09
C SER A 209 -16.40 24.62 21.30
N ASN A 210 -15.10 24.35 21.13
CA ASN A 210 -14.06 24.73 22.07
C ASN A 210 -12.71 24.77 21.35
N ASP A 211 -12.12 25.96 21.33
CA ASP A 211 -10.76 26.24 20.87
C ASP A 211 -9.71 25.54 21.76
N ASP A 212 -8.50 25.34 21.19
CA ASP A 212 -7.26 24.77 21.78
C ASP A 212 -6.81 23.39 21.25
N GLU A 213 -7.12 23.04 19.99
CA GLU A 213 -6.36 21.99 19.29
C GLU A 213 -5.12 22.60 18.62
N GLU A 214 -3.93 22.33 19.18
CA GLU A 214 -2.68 22.41 18.42
C GLU A 214 -2.90 21.69 17.10
N ILE A 215 -2.70 22.41 15.98
CA ILE A 215 -2.87 21.87 14.63
C ILE A 215 -1.86 20.73 14.45
N GLU A 216 -2.28 19.50 14.80
CA GLU A 216 -1.48 18.30 14.57
C GLU A 216 -1.40 18.15 13.05
N VAL A 217 -0.21 18.41 12.50
CA VAL A 217 0.05 18.31 11.06
C VAL A 217 -0.43 16.93 10.61
N PRO A 218 -1.37 16.83 9.64
CA PRO A 218 -1.92 15.55 9.22
C PRO A 218 -0.79 14.59 8.85
N LYS A 219 -0.61 13.55 9.66
CA LYS A 219 0.38 12.51 9.38
C LYS A 219 -0.07 11.82 8.09
N LEU A 220 0.74 11.93 7.04
CA LEU A 220 0.47 11.24 5.79
C LEU A 220 0.31 9.75 6.08
N PRO A 221 -0.80 9.09 5.69
CA PRO A 221 -1.01 7.67 5.99
C PRO A 221 -0.03 6.81 5.18
N TYR A 222 1.17 6.62 5.75
CA TYR A 222 2.32 5.96 5.16
C TYR A 222 1.97 4.53 4.70
N HIS A 223 1.16 3.84 5.51
CA HIS A 223 0.78 2.45 5.31
C HIS A 223 -0.23 2.20 4.18
N SER A 224 -0.92 3.22 3.64
CA SER A 224 -1.91 3.07 2.55
C SER A 224 -1.49 3.71 1.24
N GLU A 225 -0.82 4.86 1.27
CA GLU A 225 -0.43 5.57 0.03
C GLU A 225 0.79 4.95 -0.64
N ILE A 226 1.80 4.57 0.14
CA ILE A 226 3.04 4.01 -0.41
C ILE A 226 2.82 2.68 -1.13
N PRO A 227 2.07 1.70 -0.57
CA PRO A 227 1.78 0.47 -1.29
C PRO A 227 1.10 0.71 -2.64
N ARG A 228 0.23 1.74 -2.73
CA ARG A 228 -0.48 2.07 -3.96
C ARG A 228 0.46 2.64 -5.02
N ILE A 229 1.33 3.57 -4.64
CA ILE A 229 2.35 4.14 -5.53
C ILE A 229 3.29 3.02 -6.02
N LEU A 230 3.73 2.13 -5.12
CA LEU A 230 4.57 0.98 -5.46
C LEU A 230 3.85 0.01 -6.41
N PHE A 231 2.55 -0.24 -6.20
CA PHE A 231 1.74 -1.06 -7.09
C PHE A 231 1.61 -0.46 -8.49
N PHE A 232 1.38 0.84 -8.61
CA PHE A 232 1.38 1.53 -9.90
C PHE A 232 2.76 1.51 -10.58
N GLY A 233 3.85 1.59 -9.81
CA GLY A 233 5.21 1.38 -10.32
C GLY A 233 5.42 -0.04 -10.85
N LEU A 234 4.87 -1.05 -10.16
CA LEU A 234 4.88 -2.44 -10.62
C LEU A 234 4.11 -2.60 -11.92
N LEU A 235 2.88 -2.06 -12.01
CA LEU A 235 2.09 -2.07 -13.25
C LEU A 235 2.82 -1.37 -14.40
N GLY A 236 3.42 -0.21 -14.14
CA GLY A 236 4.21 0.51 -15.14
C GLY A 236 5.39 -0.32 -15.65
N THR A 237 6.08 -1.03 -14.76
CA THR A 237 7.23 -1.88 -15.13
C THR A 237 6.78 -3.11 -15.92
N THR A 238 5.68 -3.78 -15.51
CA THR A 238 5.18 -4.97 -16.21
C THR A 238 4.60 -4.64 -17.58
N TYR A 239 3.85 -3.54 -17.67
CA TYR A 239 3.18 -3.14 -18.92
C TYR A 239 4.05 -2.25 -19.82
N PHE A 240 5.24 -1.83 -19.39
CA PHE A 240 6.20 -1.13 -20.24
C PHE A 240 6.49 -1.88 -21.55
N PHE A 241 6.65 -3.20 -21.45
CA PHE A 241 6.90 -4.06 -22.61
C PHE A 241 5.62 -4.57 -23.29
N LEU A 242 4.53 -4.73 -22.54
CA LEU A 242 3.30 -5.38 -23.02
C LEU A 242 2.32 -4.41 -23.68
N ALA A 243 2.10 -3.25 -23.07
CA ALA A 243 1.11 -2.27 -23.50
C ALA A 243 1.59 -0.85 -23.15
N PRO A 244 2.41 -0.21 -24.01
CA PRO A 244 3.04 1.08 -23.69
C PRO A 244 2.03 2.22 -23.50
N LEU A 245 0.78 2.04 -23.91
CA LEU A 245 -0.30 3.02 -23.75
C LEU A 245 -0.60 3.36 -22.28
N ILE A 246 -0.29 2.49 -21.31
CA ILE A 246 -0.50 2.78 -19.88
C ILE A 246 0.51 3.81 -19.33
N LEU A 247 1.70 3.89 -19.91
CA LEU A 247 2.79 4.75 -19.45
C LEU A 247 2.43 6.23 -19.38
N PRO A 248 1.82 6.87 -20.39
CA PRO A 248 1.43 8.28 -20.29
C PRO A 248 0.44 8.52 -19.14
N PHE A 249 -0.52 7.62 -18.90
CA PHE A 249 -1.47 7.75 -17.79
C PHE A 249 -0.80 7.64 -16.42
N LEU A 250 0.17 6.73 -16.29
CA LEU A 250 0.99 6.58 -15.09
C LEU A 250 1.92 7.78 -14.88
N LEU A 251 2.52 8.33 -15.94
CA LEU A 251 3.36 9.51 -15.87
C LEU A 251 2.57 10.70 -15.32
N ILE A 252 1.35 10.93 -15.84
CA ILE A 252 0.44 11.96 -15.33
C ILE A 252 0.13 11.72 -13.85
N TYR A 253 -0.18 10.47 -13.47
CA TYR A 253 -0.40 10.10 -12.06
C TYR A 253 0.80 10.45 -11.17
N PHE A 254 2.02 10.07 -11.56
CA PHE A 254 3.23 10.36 -10.79
C PHE A 254 3.53 11.86 -10.73
N CYS A 255 3.27 12.63 -11.80
CA CYS A 255 3.41 14.08 -11.81
C CYS A 255 2.45 14.75 -10.83
N ILE A 256 1.16 14.38 -10.87
CA ILE A 256 0.14 14.91 -9.95
C ILE A 256 0.47 14.52 -8.51
N GLY A 257 0.85 13.25 -8.27
CA GLY A 257 1.24 12.76 -6.96
C GLY A 257 2.44 13.52 -6.41
N TYR A 258 3.46 13.75 -7.24
CA TYR A 258 4.62 14.54 -6.86
C TYR A 258 4.24 15.97 -6.43
N ILE A 259 3.40 16.66 -7.20
CA ILE A 259 2.90 18.00 -6.85
C ILE A 259 2.14 17.95 -5.52
N THR A 260 1.26 16.96 -5.34
CA THR A 260 0.43 16.81 -4.13
C THR A 260 1.28 16.61 -2.88
N PHE A 261 2.22 15.65 -2.91
CA PHE A 261 3.10 15.38 -1.77
C PHE A 261 4.06 16.54 -1.47
N ARG A 262 4.49 17.28 -2.51
CA ARG A 262 5.30 18.49 -2.33
C ARG A 262 4.51 19.60 -1.67
N ASN A 263 3.28 19.84 -2.12
CA ASN A 263 2.39 20.86 -1.57
C ASN A 263 1.98 20.55 -0.13
N GLN A 264 1.76 19.29 0.21
CA GLN A 264 1.48 18.86 1.59
C GLN A 264 2.66 19.12 2.55
N LYS A 265 3.91 19.08 2.05
CA LYS A 265 5.11 19.35 2.87
C LYS A 265 5.53 20.82 2.91
N LEU A 266 5.05 21.65 1.99
CA LEU A 266 5.44 23.06 1.85
C LEU A 266 4.18 23.91 1.62
N PRO A 267 3.63 24.56 2.65
CA PRO A 267 2.34 25.25 2.53
C PRO A 267 2.31 26.49 1.61
N LEU A 268 3.44 26.95 1.03
CA LEU A 268 3.54 28.32 0.47
C LEU A 268 4.37 28.52 -0.83
N ALA A 269 4.58 27.52 -1.69
CA ALA A 269 5.31 27.74 -2.94
C ALA A 269 4.71 26.99 -4.14
N SER A 270 3.41 27.17 -4.33
CA SER A 270 2.67 26.71 -5.49
C SER A 270 2.80 27.75 -6.61
N THR A 271 3.50 27.44 -7.72
CA THR A 271 3.14 27.82 -9.12
C THR A 271 4.24 27.45 -10.13
N LEU A 272 5.50 27.18 -9.74
CA LEU A 272 6.61 27.15 -10.71
C LEU A 272 7.38 25.82 -10.73
N THR A 273 6.74 24.69 -11.11
CA THR A 273 7.47 23.40 -11.17
C THR A 273 6.88 22.37 -12.14
N VAL A 274 6.64 22.74 -13.39
CA VAL A 274 6.31 21.77 -14.46
C VAL A 274 7.54 21.10 -15.11
N PRO A 275 8.77 21.69 -15.17
CA PRO A 275 9.90 21.04 -15.85
C PRO A 275 10.78 20.10 -14.97
N LEU A 276 10.51 19.99 -13.67
CA LEU A 276 11.36 19.24 -12.74
C LEU A 276 11.27 17.69 -12.77
N PRO A 277 10.15 17.02 -13.12
CA PRO A 277 10.01 15.59 -12.82
C PRO A 277 10.97 14.69 -13.62
N ILE A 278 11.37 15.08 -14.84
CA ILE A 278 12.32 14.31 -15.67
C ILE A 278 13.74 14.38 -15.09
N LEU A 279 14.19 15.57 -14.70
CA LEU A 279 15.49 15.78 -14.07
C LEU A 279 15.53 15.12 -12.67
N THR A 280 14.40 15.13 -11.96
CA THR A 280 14.28 14.49 -10.64
C THR A 280 14.35 12.97 -10.75
N LEU A 281 13.79 12.35 -11.78
CA LEU A 281 13.87 10.90 -11.99
C LEU A 281 15.30 10.44 -12.35
N LEU A 282 16.00 11.19 -13.21
CA LEU A 282 17.41 10.92 -13.52
C LEU A 282 18.31 11.13 -12.31
N PHE A 283 18.08 12.21 -11.55
CA PHE A 283 18.79 12.46 -10.30
C PHE A 283 18.48 11.40 -9.25
N ASN A 284 17.24 10.93 -9.14
CA ASN A 284 16.85 9.88 -8.21
C ASN A 284 17.53 8.54 -8.53
N GLU A 285 17.63 8.15 -9.79
CA GLU A 285 18.32 6.91 -10.17
C GLU A 285 19.84 7.00 -9.90
N TYR A 286 20.45 8.16 -10.15
CA TYR A 286 21.82 8.45 -9.75
C TYR A 286 22.00 8.41 -8.23
N CYS A 287 21.10 9.06 -7.49
CA CYS A 287 21.15 9.12 -6.04
C CYS A 287 20.90 7.77 -5.39
N ARG A 288 20.03 6.94 -5.96
CA ARG A 288 19.76 5.59 -5.46
C ARG A 288 21.02 4.73 -5.52
N ARG A 289 21.69 4.72 -6.67
CA ARG A 289 22.93 3.93 -6.85
C ARG A 289 24.10 4.46 -6.04
N ARG A 290 24.18 5.77 -5.84
CA ARG A 290 25.32 6.41 -5.15
C ARG A 290 25.13 6.51 -3.63
N PHE A 291 23.92 6.81 -3.15
CA PHE A 291 23.65 7.17 -1.75
C PHE A 291 22.88 6.11 -0.96
N VAL A 292 22.13 5.18 -1.56
CA VAL A 292 21.47 4.11 -0.77
C VAL A 292 22.47 3.28 0.07
N PRO A 293 23.68 2.95 -0.42
CA PRO A 293 24.68 2.29 0.41
C PRO A 293 25.12 3.11 1.64
N LEU A 294 25.06 4.45 1.55
CA LEU A 294 25.39 5.37 2.65
C LEU A 294 24.29 5.44 3.72
N PHE A 295 23.06 5.07 3.40
CA PHE A 295 21.95 5.04 4.36
C PHE A 295 21.78 3.67 5.04
N GLN A 296 22.34 2.60 4.47
CA GLN A 296 22.31 1.27 5.07
C GLN A 296 23.43 1.05 6.10
N TYR A 297 24.52 1.83 6.00
CA TYR A 297 25.67 1.71 6.88
C TYR A 297 26.17 3.09 7.27
N TYR A 298 26.20 3.37 8.57
CA TYR A 298 26.76 4.63 9.07
C TYR A 298 28.28 4.66 8.84
N PRO A 299 28.83 5.67 8.12
CA PRO A 299 30.25 5.75 7.88
C PRO A 299 31.02 6.00 9.19
N THR A 300 32.04 5.18 9.44
CA THR A 300 32.87 5.24 10.66
C THR A 300 33.63 6.56 10.81
N GLU A 301 33.90 7.25 9.70
CA GLU A 301 34.58 8.53 9.66
C GLU A 301 33.76 9.66 10.30
N VAL A 302 32.44 9.69 10.06
CA VAL A 302 31.52 10.68 10.66
C VAL A 302 31.37 10.46 12.16
N ARG A 303 31.39 9.19 12.61
CA ARG A 303 31.35 8.83 14.04
C ARG A 303 32.54 9.42 14.83
N ASN A 304 33.72 9.49 14.22
CA ASN A 304 34.93 10.01 14.86
C ASN A 304 35.02 11.54 14.87
N HIS A 305 34.29 12.25 14.00
CA HIS A 305 34.34 13.71 13.87
C HIS A 305 33.18 14.46 14.55
N SER A 306 32.12 13.77 14.99
CA SER A 306 31.01 14.37 15.76
C SER A 306 30.70 13.56 17.03
N PRO A 307 31.59 13.58 18.05
CA PRO A 307 31.36 12.89 19.33
C PRO A 307 30.23 13.51 20.18
N SER A 308 29.75 14.70 19.84
CA SER A 308 28.77 15.49 20.61
C SER A 308 27.35 14.93 20.63
N ILE A 309 26.98 14.03 19.71
CA ILE A 309 25.64 13.40 19.69
C ILE A 309 25.56 12.26 20.72
N LEU A 310 26.69 11.61 21.05
CA LEU A 310 26.71 10.53 22.04
C LEU A 310 26.71 11.06 23.48
N TYR A 311 27.39 12.18 23.74
CA TYR A 311 27.49 12.76 25.08
C TYR A 311 26.15 13.32 25.60
N PHE A 312 25.31 13.86 24.73
CA PHE A 312 24.00 14.40 25.15
C PHE A 312 23.00 13.29 25.54
N HIS A 313 23.14 12.09 24.95
CA HIS A 313 22.26 10.96 25.27
C HIS A 313 22.70 10.18 26.52
N ILE A 314 24.01 10.06 26.76
CA ILE A 314 24.52 9.38 27.96
C ILE A 314 24.36 10.27 29.22
N ALA A 315 24.50 11.59 29.10
CA ALA A 315 24.36 12.49 30.24
C ALA A 315 22.93 12.60 30.79
N HIS A 316 21.90 12.37 29.96
CA HIS A 316 20.51 12.37 30.43
C HIS A 316 20.15 11.06 31.14
N PHE A 317 20.71 9.93 30.71
CA PHE A 317 20.44 8.63 31.32
C PHE A 317 21.10 8.47 32.71
N TYR A 318 22.22 9.14 32.96
CA TYR A 318 22.90 9.12 34.27
C TYR A 318 22.33 10.12 35.30
N ARG A 319 21.36 10.96 34.93
CA ARG A 319 20.76 11.95 35.82
C ARG A 319 19.43 11.50 36.46
N GLU A 320 18.88 10.38 36.00
CA GLU A 320 17.61 9.80 36.49
C GLU A 320 17.78 8.43 37.16
N SER A 321 19.02 8.00 37.45
CA SER A 321 19.36 6.83 38.28
C SER A 321 20.06 7.24 39.56
#